data_AF-A0A5R8WU08-F1
#
_entry.id   AF-A0A5R8WU08-F1
#
_cell.length_a   1.000
_cell.length_b   1.000
_cell.length_c   1.000
_cell.angle_alpha   90.00
_cell.angle_beta   90.00
_cell.angle_gamma   90.00
#
_symmetry.space_group_name_H-M   'P 1'
#
loop_
_entity.id
_entity.type
_entity.pdbx_description
1 polymer ?
#
loop_
_entity_poly.entity_id
_entity_poly.type
_entity_poly.pdbx_seq_one_letter_code
_entity_poly.pdbx_strand_id
1 'polypeptide(L)'
;MRKLHISAWAWVPRFEDDAALITAVSAPNEPDRTVLYRAYPLADAGPYEKWKPLDFYIDMPFEAGYNSQLTLYMWRRQAQQPVYLDDLRITEIR
;
A
#
# COMPACT_ATOMS: atom_id res chain seq x y z
N MET A 1 12.69 13.21 10.46
CA MET A 1 11.51 12.83 9.65
C MET A 1 11.38 11.32 9.78
N ARG A 2 10.20 10.79 10.11
CA ARG A 2 10.01 9.33 10.26
C ARG A 2 9.80 8.73 8.88
N LYS A 3 10.49 7.63 8.58
CA LYS A 3 10.37 6.93 7.31
C LYS A 3 9.97 5.49 7.57
N LEU A 4 9.00 4.99 6.82
CA LEU A 4 8.57 3.60 6.85
C LEU A 4 9.07 2.90 5.60
N HIS A 5 9.55 1.68 5.77
CA HIS A 5 9.78 0.72 4.70
C HIS A 5 8.69 -0.33 4.74
N ILE A 6 8.04 -0.52 3.60
CA ILE A 6 6.97 -1.50 3.42
C ILE A 6 7.43 -2.48 2.37
N SER A 7 7.42 -3.75 2.74
CA SER A 7 7.70 -4.86 1.85
C SER A 7 6.58 -5.89 1.91
N ALA A 8 6.27 -6.51 0.78
CA ALA A 8 5.30 -7.61 0.71
C ALA A 8 5.51 -8.41 -0.56
N TRP A 9 4.75 -9.49 -0.73
CA TRP A 9 4.57 -10.17 -2.01
C TRP A 9 3.15 -9.99 -2.50
N ALA A 10 2.99 -9.71 -3.80
CA ALA A 10 1.68 -9.61 -4.43
C ALA A 10 1.56 -10.58 -5.60
N TRP A 11 0.37 -11.16 -5.75
CA TRP A 11 0.03 -12.02 -6.89
C TRP A 11 -1.20 -11.47 -7.59
N VAL A 12 -1.07 -11.25 -8.90
CA VAL A 12 -2.13 -10.73 -9.77
C VAL A 12 -2.37 -11.71 -10.92
N PRO A 13 -3.60 -12.18 -11.12
CA PRO A 13 -3.89 -13.22 -12.13
C PRO A 13 -3.76 -12.76 -13.58
N ARG A 14 -4.07 -11.49 -13.92
CA ARG A 14 -4.02 -11.00 -15.31
C ARG A 14 -3.80 -9.47 -15.41
N PHE A 15 -3.41 -9.01 -16.60
CA PHE A 15 -3.15 -7.58 -16.93
C PHE A 15 -4.38 -6.69 -16.81
N GLU A 16 -5.57 -7.25 -17.01
CA GLU A 16 -6.78 -6.49 -17.31
C GLU A 16 -7.31 -5.63 -16.16
N ASP A 17 -6.70 -5.68 -14.98
CA ASP A 17 -7.27 -5.05 -13.79
C ASP A 17 -6.26 -4.16 -13.06
N ASP A 18 -6.60 -2.86 -13.00
CA ASP A 18 -5.96 -1.84 -12.17
C ASP A 18 -6.05 -2.23 -10.69
N ALA A 19 -5.06 -3.00 -10.23
CA ALA A 19 -4.87 -3.33 -8.83
C ALA A 19 -3.73 -2.50 -8.26
N ALA A 20 -3.89 -2.00 -7.04
CA ALA A 20 -2.88 -1.25 -6.32
C ALA A 20 -2.87 -1.65 -4.84
N LEU A 21 -1.69 -1.67 -4.23
CA LEU A 21 -1.59 -1.56 -2.79
C LEU A 21 -1.71 -0.07 -2.44
N ILE A 22 -2.72 0.29 -1.66
CA ILE A 22 -2.89 1.66 -1.18
C ILE A 22 -2.28 1.76 0.21
N THR A 23 -1.53 2.84 0.43
CA THR A 23 -1.17 3.29 1.78
C THR A 23 -1.79 4.65 2.06
N ALA A 24 -2.53 4.73 3.15
CA ALA A 24 -3.15 5.95 3.62
C ALA A 24 -2.77 6.25 5.07
N VAL A 25 -2.59 7.52 5.41
CA VAL A 25 -2.40 7.98 6.79
C VAL A 25 -3.46 9.03 7.08
N SER A 26 -4.25 8.83 8.13
CA SER A 26 -5.20 9.83 8.63
C SER A 26 -4.56 10.77 9.65
N ALA A 27 -5.10 11.99 9.73
CA ALA A 27 -4.72 12.95 10.73
C ALA A 27 -5.10 12.46 12.15
N PRO A 28 -4.34 12.89 13.18
CA PRO A 28 -4.67 12.69 14.59
C PRO A 28 -6.13 13.00 14.93
N ASN A 29 -6.87 12.03 15.45
CA ASN A 29 -8.28 12.20 15.87
C ASN A 29 -9.26 12.62 14.75
N GLU A 30 -8.83 12.61 13.48
CA GLU A 30 -9.65 12.97 12.32
C GLU A 30 -9.57 11.83 11.29
N PRO A 31 -10.25 10.68 11.51
CA PRO A 31 -10.10 9.49 10.68
C PRO A 31 -10.45 9.71 9.20
N ASP A 32 -11.36 10.67 8.92
CA ASP A 32 -11.79 11.01 7.56
C ASP A 32 -10.81 11.96 6.84
N ARG A 33 -9.89 12.60 7.57
CA ARG A 33 -8.90 13.51 7.01
C ARG A 33 -7.61 12.75 6.70
N THR A 34 -7.45 12.38 5.43
CA THR A 34 -6.23 11.72 4.95
C THR A 34 -5.11 12.75 4.69
N VAL A 35 -3.97 12.59 5.35
CA VAL A 35 -2.76 13.43 5.21
C VAL A 35 -1.71 12.82 4.29
N LEU A 36 -1.81 11.52 4.02
CA LEU A 36 -1.02 10.84 3.00
C LEU A 36 -1.90 9.81 2.29
N TYR A 37 -1.90 9.84 0.96
CA TYR A 37 -2.49 8.82 0.11
C TYR A 37 -1.50 8.45 -0.98
N ARG A 38 -1.15 7.18 -1.08
CA ARG A 38 -0.24 6.64 -2.09
C ARG A 38 -0.81 5.35 -2.64
N ALA A 39 -0.88 5.28 -3.96
CA ALA A 39 -1.21 4.06 -4.68
C ALA A 39 0.05 3.47 -5.28
N TYR A 40 0.26 2.18 -5.06
CA TYR A 40 1.36 1.39 -5.64
C TYR A 40 0.76 0.39 -6.63
N PRO A 41 0.72 0.73 -7.94
CA PRO A 41 0.16 -0.15 -8.96
C PRO A 41 0.86 -1.50 -8.99
N LEU A 42 0.08 -2.58 -9.08
CA LEU A 42 0.55 -3.96 -9.20
C LEU A 42 0.48 -4.43 -10.67
N ALA A 43 -0.39 -3.79 -11.45
CA ALA A 43 -0.72 -4.15 -12.82
C ALA A 43 0.34 -3.70 -13.84
N ASP A 44 1.00 -2.55 -13.65
CA ASP A 44 2.07 -2.08 -14.56
C ASP A 44 3.33 -2.96 -14.54
N ALA A 45 3.40 -3.91 -13.60
CA ALA A 45 4.50 -4.82 -13.34
C ALA A 45 4.90 -5.79 -14.48
N GLY A 46 3.97 -6.66 -14.90
CA GLY A 46 4.34 -8.00 -15.40
C GLY A 46 5.31 -8.76 -14.44
N PRO A 47 5.50 -10.08 -14.53
CA PRO A 47 4.63 -11.10 -15.10
C PRO A 47 3.40 -11.41 -14.23
N TYR A 48 2.24 -11.66 -14.83
CA TYR A 48 1.05 -12.15 -14.11
C TYR A 48 1.22 -13.60 -13.67
N GLU A 49 0.31 -14.06 -12.82
CA GLU A 49 0.28 -15.41 -12.27
C GLU A 49 1.55 -15.80 -11.52
N LYS A 50 2.31 -14.80 -11.06
CA LYS A 50 3.53 -14.96 -10.28
C LYS A 50 3.54 -13.99 -9.12
N TRP A 51 4.11 -14.44 -8.01
CA TRP A 51 4.39 -13.59 -6.87
C TRP A 51 5.47 -12.59 -7.25
N LYS A 52 5.22 -11.31 -6.95
CA LYS A 52 6.17 -10.22 -7.14
C LYS A 52 6.46 -9.53 -5.82
N PRO A 53 7.71 -9.18 -5.56
CA PRO A 53 8.03 -8.36 -4.40
C PRO A 53 7.49 -6.95 -4.61
N LEU A 54 6.95 -6.39 -3.56
CA LEU A 54 6.70 -4.96 -3.38
C LEU A 54 7.73 -4.46 -2.38
N ASP A 55 8.42 -3.37 -2.73
CA ASP A 55 9.40 -2.73 -1.87
C ASP A 55 9.32 -1.23 -2.09
N PHE A 56 8.87 -0.49 -1.08
CA PHE A 56 8.75 0.95 -1.17
C PHE A 56 8.90 1.63 0.18
N TYR A 57 9.16 2.92 0.12
CA TYR A 57 9.33 3.76 1.28
C TYR A 57 8.25 4.83 1.33
N ILE A 58 7.87 5.20 2.55
CA ILE A 58 6.92 6.28 2.81
C ILE A 58 7.55 7.24 3.79
N ASP A 59 7.64 8.50 3.40
CA ASP A 59 7.97 9.58 4.31
C ASP A 59 6.70 9.99 5.06
N MET A 60 6.72 9.85 6.39
CA MET A 60 5.57 10.22 7.20
C MET A 60 5.38 11.74 7.18
N PRO A 61 4.17 12.23 6.87
CA PRO A 61 3.90 13.66 6.84
C PRO A 61 4.06 14.27 8.24
N PHE A 62 4.41 15.55 8.32
CA PHE A 62 4.61 16.24 9.60
C PHE A 62 3.33 16.29 10.43
N GLU A 63 2.19 16.33 9.75
CA GLU A 63 0.84 16.31 10.30
C GLU A 63 0.46 14.98 10.94
N ALA A 64 1.19 13.89 10.66
CA ALA A 64 0.94 12.60 11.30
C ALA A 64 1.45 12.59 12.75
N GLY A 65 0.53 12.43 13.69
CA GLY A 65 0.80 12.34 15.13
C GLY A 65 0.93 10.90 15.62
N TYR A 66 1.03 10.72 16.93
CA TYR A 66 1.13 9.39 17.57
C TYR A 66 -0.16 8.57 17.49
N ASN A 67 -1.28 9.25 17.30
CA ASN A 67 -2.65 8.72 17.19
C ASN A 67 -3.18 8.76 15.75
N SER A 68 -2.30 9.01 14.76
CA SER A 68 -2.64 8.81 13.36
C SER A 68 -2.85 7.33 13.06
N GLN A 69 -3.77 7.02 12.15
CA GLN A 69 -3.97 5.67 11.67
C GLN A 69 -3.25 5.47 10.33
N LEU A 70 -2.40 4.45 10.28
CA LEU A 70 -1.84 3.93 9.04
C LEU A 70 -2.75 2.80 8.53
N THR A 71 -3.26 2.95 7.31
CA THR A 71 -4.11 1.95 6.66
C THR A 71 -3.42 1.46 5.39
N LEU A 72 -3.25 0.15 5.27
CA LEU A 72 -2.80 -0.52 4.05
C LEU A 72 -3.93 -1.40 3.54
N TYR A 73 -4.28 -1.28 2.27
CA TYR A 73 -5.33 -2.12 1.68
C TYR A 73 -5.11 -2.34 0.18
N MET A 74 -5.56 -3.50 -0.28
CA MET A 74 -5.60 -3.82 -1.71
C MET A 74 -6.81 -3.13 -2.33
N TRP A 75 -6.58 -2.27 -3.31
CA TRP A 75 -7.62 -1.63 -4.09
C TRP A 75 -7.63 -2.18 -5.51
N ARG A 76 -8.82 -2.38 -6.06
CA ARG A 76 -9.00 -2.82 -7.44
C ARG A 76 -10.20 -2.09 -8.05
N ARG A 77 -10.02 -1.51 -9.24
CA ARG A 77 -11.10 -0.77 -9.93
C ARG A 77 -12.26 -1.67 -10.35
N GLN A 78 -11.94 -2.88 -10.85
CA GLN A 78 -12.92 -3.90 -11.23
C GLN A 78 -12.50 -5.24 -10.63
N ALA A 79 -13.24 -5.71 -9.61
CA ALA A 79 -12.90 -6.93 -8.88
C ALA A 79 -13.52 -8.16 -9.54
N GLN A 80 -13.09 -8.52 -10.75
CA GLN A 80 -13.56 -9.75 -11.41
C GLN A 80 -12.84 -11.01 -10.92
N GLN A 81 -11.66 -10.84 -10.34
CA GLN A 81 -10.87 -11.93 -9.77
C GLN A 81 -10.29 -11.46 -8.42
N PRO A 82 -9.81 -12.37 -7.56
CA PRO A 82 -9.04 -11.99 -6.39
C PRO A 82 -7.64 -11.46 -6.78
N VAL A 83 -7.08 -10.62 -5.92
CA VAL A 83 -5.64 -10.34 -5.84
C VAL A 83 -5.17 -10.78 -4.46
N TYR A 84 -3.94 -11.27 -4.36
CA TYR A 84 -3.40 -11.75 -3.09
C TYR A 84 -2.20 -10.92 -2.68
N LEU A 85 -2.06 -10.77 -1.36
CA LEU A 85 -0.93 -10.15 -0.68
C LEU A 85 -0.45 -11.14 0.37
N ASP A 86 0.86 -11.32 0.48
CA ASP A 86 1.49 -12.18 1.47
C ASP A 86 2.77 -11.53 2.03
N ASP A 87 3.24 -12.02 3.17
CA ASP A 87 4.50 -11.59 3.81
C ASP A 87 4.62 -10.07 4.01
N LEU A 88 3.50 -9.39 4.33
CA LEU A 88 3.50 -7.96 4.60
C LEU A 88 4.37 -7.64 5.83
N ARG A 89 5.33 -6.75 5.63
CA ARG A 89 6.20 -6.21 6.67
C ARG A 89 6.23 -4.70 6.59
N ILE A 90 6.13 -4.07 7.76
CA ILE A 90 6.23 -2.62 7.93
C ILE A 90 7.34 -2.38 8.94
N THR A 91 8.37 -1.63 8.54
CA THR A 91 9.55 -1.35 9.37
C THR A 91 9.78 0.14 9.45
N GLU A 92 9.97 0.66 10.67
CA GLU A 92 10.46 2.03 10.85
C GLU A 92 11.96 2.06 10.54
N ILE A 93 12.38 2.99 9.67
CA ILE A 93 13.79 3.26 9.41
C ILE A 93 14.22 4.44 10.26
N ARG A 94 15.25 4.20 11.07
CA ARG A 94 15.89 5.20 11.94
C ARG A 94 17.01 5.93 11.23
#